data_AF-A0AA51QRX8-F1
#
_entry.id   AF-A0AA51QRX8-F1
#
_cell.length_a   1.000
_cell.length_b   1.000
_cell.length_c   1.000
_cell.angle_alpha   90.00
_cell.angle_beta   90.00
_cell.angle_gamma   90.00
#
_symmetry.space_group_name_H-M   'P 1'
#
loop_
_entity.id
_entity.type
_entity.pdbx_description
1 polymer ?
#
loop_
_entity_poly.entity_id
_entity_poly.type
_entity_poly.pdbx_seq_one_letter_code
_entity_poly.pdbx_strand_id
1 'polypeptide(L)'
;MSGEIFQAQVIRNFFDTITGTDRNMTRIFMCVMSLAKLRMEPPEKMAALVDQLRKSKIQKELSIDILDYMCDAANSLEITSAKTAFGVQDIGSVQDFTGISMDSL
;
A
#
# COMPACT_ATOMS: atom_id res chain seq x y z
N MET A 1 7.55 3.63 -11.18
CA MET A 1 6.76 2.46 -11.64
C MET A 1 6.67 1.32 -10.64
N SER A 2 7.66 0.43 -10.44
CA SER A 2 7.47 -0.75 -9.54
C SER A 2 7.16 -0.36 -8.08
N GLY A 3 7.88 0.63 -7.52
CA GLY A 3 7.70 1.06 -6.13
C GLY A 3 6.31 1.65 -5.81
N GLU A 4 5.66 2.32 -6.77
CA GLU A 4 4.31 2.90 -6.57
C GLU A 4 3.23 1.82 -6.51
N ILE A 5 3.37 0.77 -7.31
CA ILE A 5 2.44 -0.38 -7.30
C ILE A 5 2.51 -1.08 -5.93
N PHE A 6 3.71 -1.29 -5.39
CA PHE A 6 3.87 -1.85 -4.05
C PHE A 6 3.31 -0.94 -2.96
N GLN A 7 3.51 0.38 -3.06
CA GLN A 7 2.89 1.34 -2.12
C GLN A 7 1.36 1.26 -2.17
N ALA A 8 0.76 1.24 -3.36
CA ALA A 8 -0.68 1.10 -3.54
C ALA A 8 -1.24 -0.21 -2.96
N GLN A 9 -0.53 -1.34 -3.16
CA GLN A 9 -0.89 -2.62 -2.56
C GLN A 9 -0.84 -2.60 -1.03
N VAL A 10 0.19 -2.00 -0.46
CA VAL A 10 0.33 -1.89 1.00
C VAL A 10 -0.78 -1.02 1.60
N ILE A 11 -1.12 0.08 0.95
CA ILE A 11 -2.21 0.97 1.38
C ILE A 11 -3.56 0.25 1.29
N ARG A 12 -3.82 -0.46 0.20
CA ARG A 12 -5.03 -1.29 0.06
C ARG A 12 -5.13 -2.32 1.19
N ASN A 13 -4.06 -3.07 1.43
CA ASN A 13 -4.02 -4.09 2.49
C ASN A 13 -4.24 -3.48 3.88
N PHE A 14 -3.74 -2.26 4.12
CA PHE A 14 -4.03 -1.53 5.36
C PHE A 14 -5.51 -1.19 5.49
N PHE A 15 -6.12 -0.60 4.46
CA PHE A 15 -7.55 -0.25 4.49
C PHE A 15 -8.42 -1.48 4.67
N ASP A 16 -8.17 -2.55 3.92
CA ASP A 16 -8.86 -3.84 4.04
C ASP A 16 -8.73 -4.42 5.46
N THR A 17 -7.58 -4.24 6.12
CA THR A 17 -7.35 -4.72 7.50
C THR A 17 -8.11 -3.88 8.54
N ILE A 18 -8.26 -2.57 8.35
CA ILE A 18 -8.96 -1.71 9.34
C ILE A 18 -10.49 -1.72 9.16
N THR A 19 -10.99 -1.96 7.95
CA THR A 19 -12.43 -2.07 7.64
C THR A 19 -12.96 -3.49 7.70
N GLY A 20 -12.07 -4.50 7.68
CA GLY A 20 -12.43 -5.90 7.79
C GLY A 20 -12.88 -6.34 9.18
N THR A 21 -13.43 -7.55 9.26
CA THR A 21 -13.92 -8.15 10.52
C THR A 21 -12.80 -8.64 11.43
N ASP A 22 -11.59 -8.88 10.90
CA ASP A 22 -10.41 -9.32 11.65
C ASP A 22 -9.36 -8.21 11.70
N ARG A 23 -9.61 -7.23 12.58
CA ARG A 23 -8.73 -6.07 12.77
C ARG A 23 -7.45 -6.48 13.49
N ASN A 24 -6.47 -6.93 12.71
CA ASN A 24 -5.21 -7.45 13.24
C ASN A 24 -4.13 -6.37 13.34
N MET A 25 -3.81 -5.97 14.58
CA MET A 25 -2.82 -4.91 14.85
C MET A 25 -1.41 -5.24 14.31
N THR A 26 -1.05 -6.52 14.23
CA THR A 26 0.25 -6.92 13.67
C THR A 26 0.28 -6.68 12.16
N ARG A 27 -0.82 -6.94 11.43
CA ARG A 27 -0.92 -6.62 10.00
C ARG A 27 -0.89 -5.11 9.75
N ILE A 28 -1.60 -4.35 10.58
CA ILE A 28 -1.57 -2.88 10.55
C ILE A 28 -0.13 -2.38 10.72
N PHE A 29 0.58 -2.90 11.73
CA PHE A 29 1.99 -2.57 11.96
C PHE A 29 2.86 -2.86 10.75
N MET A 30 2.73 -4.05 10.15
CA MET A 30 3.50 -4.43 8.96
C MET A 30 3.21 -3.50 7.78
N CYS A 31 1.94 -3.14 7.54
CA CYS A 31 1.58 -2.27 6.43
C CYS A 31 2.18 -0.87 6.58
N VAL A 32 1.98 -0.25 7.75
CA VAL A 32 2.50 1.10 8.03
C VAL A 32 4.02 1.14 7.93
N MET A 33 4.71 0.15 8.52
CA MET A 33 6.17 0.13 8.48
C MET A 33 6.74 -0.19 7.11
N SER A 34 6.08 -1.05 6.33
CA SER A 34 6.50 -1.34 4.96
C SER A 34 6.33 -0.10 4.08
N LEU A 35 5.23 0.64 4.24
CA LEU A 35 5.01 1.88 3.51
C LEU A 35 6.04 2.95 3.88
N ALA A 36 6.31 3.15 5.18
CA ALA A 36 7.31 4.12 5.63
C ALA A 36 8.71 3.80 5.08
N LYS A 37 9.07 2.52 4.98
CA LYS A 37 10.32 2.10 4.34
C LYS A 37 10.32 2.36 2.83
N LEU A 38 9.23 2.04 2.13
CA LEU A 38 9.09 2.28 0.68
C LEU A 38 9.18 3.77 0.33
N ARG A 39 8.73 4.64 1.23
CA ARG A 39 8.79 6.10 1.08
C ARG A 39 10.10 6.71 1.58
N MET A 40 11.05 5.89 2.06
CA MET A 40 12.34 6.36 2.59
C MET A 40 12.16 7.44 3.66
N GLU A 41 11.21 7.26 4.57
CA GLU A 41 10.94 8.21 5.65
C GLU A 41 12.16 8.35 6.58
N PRO A 42 12.41 9.55 7.13
CA PRO A 42 13.52 9.76 8.04
C PRO A 42 13.37 8.90 9.31
N PRO A 43 14.49 8.51 9.95
CA PRO A 43 14.47 7.60 11.10
C PRO A 43 13.66 8.14 12.28
N GLU A 44 13.63 9.46 12.46
CA GLU A 44 12.83 10.13 13.49
C GLU A 44 11.32 9.87 13.31
N LYS A 45 10.84 9.99 12.07
CA LYS A 45 9.43 9.75 11.74
C LYS A 45 9.09 8.25 11.82
N MET A 46 10.01 7.38 11.43
CA MET A 46 9.85 5.93 11.64
C MET A 46 9.72 5.58 13.12
N ALA A 47 10.54 6.18 14.00
CA ALA A 47 10.45 5.96 15.44
C ALA A 47 9.11 6.44 16.00
N ALA A 48 8.65 7.63 15.59
CA ALA A 48 7.35 8.16 15.99
C ALA A 48 6.18 7.24 15.58
N LEU A 49 6.19 6.73 14.34
CA LEU A 49 5.18 5.78 13.85
C LEU A 49 5.19 4.47 14.66
N VAL A 50 6.38 3.93 14.98
CA VAL A 50 6.52 2.72 15.81
C VAL A 50 5.93 2.94 17.21
N ASP A 51 6.20 4.08 17.82
CA ASP A 51 5.68 4.41 19.15
C ASP A 51 4.15 4.55 19.15
N GLN A 52 3.60 5.21 18.13
CA GLN A 52 2.14 5.32 17.97
C GLN A 52 1.48 3.96 17.73
N LEU A 53 2.11 3.08 16.95
CA LEU A 53 1.62 1.72 16.74
C LEU A 53 1.71 0.87 18.01
N ARG A 54 2.75 1.04 18.83
CA ARG A 54 2.86 0.36 20.14
C ARG A 54 1.75 0.82 21.09
N LYS A 55 1.51 2.11 21.19
CA LYS A 55 0.40 2.67 21.98
C LYS A 55 -0.94 2.13 21.48
N SER A 56 -1.14 2.12 20.16
CA SER A 56 -2.35 1.61 19.53
C SER A 56 -2.60 0.12 19.85
N LYS A 57 -1.52 -0.68 19.90
CA LYS A 57 -1.60 -2.10 20.30
C LYS A 57 -2.00 -2.29 21.76
N ILE A 58 -1.52 -1.43 22.67
CA ILE A 58 -1.85 -1.49 24.10
C ILE A 58 -3.29 -1.03 24.34
N GLN A 59 -3.68 0.09 23.71
CA GLN A 59 -5.01 0.69 23.87
C GLN A 59 -6.10 -0.03 23.08
N LYS A 60 -5.72 -0.91 22.14
CA LYS A 60 -6.61 -1.58 21.17
C LYS A 60 -7.39 -0.61 20.27
N GLU A 61 -6.90 0.62 20.17
CA GLU A 61 -7.46 1.68 19.34
C GLU A 61 -6.38 2.18 18.40
N LEU A 62 -6.74 2.43 17.14
CA LEU A 62 -5.78 2.92 16.16
C LEU A 62 -5.64 4.43 16.31
N SER A 63 -4.41 4.91 16.51
CA SER A 63 -4.14 6.35 16.58
C SER A 63 -4.52 7.05 15.28
N ILE A 64 -5.09 8.25 15.41
CA ILE A 64 -5.45 9.12 14.29
C ILE A 64 -4.19 9.48 13.48
N ASP A 65 -3.04 9.66 14.14
CA ASP A 65 -1.76 9.94 13.48
C ASP A 65 -1.39 8.87 12.43
N ILE A 66 -1.74 7.60 12.69
CA ILE A 66 -1.48 6.49 11.77
C ILE A 66 -2.45 6.53 10.59
N LEU A 67 -3.71 6.89 10.83
CA LEU A 67 -4.70 7.05 9.76
C LEU A 67 -4.33 8.22 8.85
N ASP A 68 -3.98 9.37 9.42
CA ASP A 68 -3.56 10.55 8.68
C ASP A 68 -2.34 10.26 7.81
N TYR A 69 -1.33 9.59 8.38
CA TYR A 69 -0.15 9.17 7.62
C TYR A 69 -0.49 8.29 6.41
N MET A 70 -1.39 7.32 6.58
CA MET A 70 -1.78 6.40 5.51
C MET A 70 -2.64 7.08 4.45
N CYS A 71 -3.53 7.99 4.86
CA CYS A 71 -4.34 8.81 3.97
C CYS A 71 -3.47 9.78 3.15
N ASP A 72 -2.50 10.44 3.78
CA ASP A 72 -1.55 11.32 3.09
C ASP A 72 -0.72 10.55 2.06
N ALA A 73 -0.24 9.36 2.44
CA ALA A 73 0.47 8.49 1.51
C ALA A 73 -0.43 8.06 0.34
N ALA A 74 -1.71 7.76 0.60
CA ALA A 74 -2.68 7.42 -0.44
C ALA A 74 -2.97 8.60 -1.38
N ASN A 75 -3.13 9.81 -0.84
CA ASN A 75 -3.34 11.03 -1.62
C ASN A 75 -2.14 11.38 -2.50
N SER A 76 -0.94 11.00 -2.08
CA SER A 76 0.28 11.23 -2.85
C SER A 76 0.53 10.23 -3.99
N LEU A 77 -0.28 9.17 -4.12
CA LEU A 77 -0.16 8.21 -5.21
C LEU A 77 -0.93 8.71 -6.45
N GLU A 78 -0.25 8.76 -7.60
CA GLU A 78 -0.89 9.07 -8.88
C GLU A 78 -1.92 8.00 -9.28
N ILE A 79 -3.07 8.47 -9.77
CA ILE A 79 -4.28 7.69 -10.10
C ILE A 79 -4.01 6.54 -11.10
N THR A 80 -3.00 6.67 -11.96
CA THR A 80 -2.65 5.66 -12.98
C THR A 80 -2.05 4.40 -12.36
N SER A 81 -1.23 4.54 -11.32
CA SER A 81 -0.63 3.42 -10.57
C SER A 81 -1.64 2.76 -9.62
N ALA A 82 -2.65 3.51 -9.15
CA ALA A 82 -3.77 2.97 -8.40
C ALA A 82 -4.64 2.03 -9.26
N LYS A 83 -5.01 2.44 -10.48
CA LYS A 83 -5.89 1.63 -11.36
C LYS A 83 -5.36 0.22 -11.64
N THR A 84 -4.05 0.07 -11.84
CA THR A 84 -3.40 -1.23 -12.05
C THR A 84 -3.35 -2.09 -10.77
N ALA A 85 -3.14 -1.49 -9.60
CA ALA A 85 -3.13 -2.21 -8.31
C ALA A 85 -4.55 -2.56 -7.78
N PHE A 86 -5.57 -1.80 -8.20
CA PHE A 86 -6.99 -2.06 -7.88
C PHE A 86 -7.65 -3.08 -8.82
N GLY A 87 -6.94 -3.59 -9.84
CA GLY A 87 -7.48 -4.57 -10.79
C GLY A 87 -8.49 -3.99 -11.77
N VAL A 88 -8.56 -2.66 -11.89
CA VAL A 88 -9.41 -1.98 -12.87
C VAL A 88 -8.59 -1.89 -14.16
N GLN A 89 -8.59 -2.96 -14.95
CA GLN A 89 -8.19 -2.89 -16.34
C GLN A 89 -9.17 -2.00 -17.10
N ASP A 90 -8.68 -0.96 -17.77
CA ASP A 90 -9.30 -0.54 -19.02
C ASP A 90 -8.97 -1.62 -20.05
N ILE A 91 -9.97 -2.34 -20.53
CA ILE A 91 -9.88 -3.41 -21.56
C ILE A 91 -9.49 -2.82 -22.94
N GLY A 92 -8.99 -1.59 -23.00
CA GLY A 92 -8.77 -0.84 -24.24
C GLY A 92 -7.34 -0.83 -24.81
N SER A 93 -6.33 -1.39 -24.14
CA SER A 93 -4.93 -1.27 -24.60
C SER A 93 -4.18 -2.60 -24.77
N VAL A 94 -4.87 -3.66 -25.20
CA VAL A 94 -4.20 -4.86 -25.74
C VAL A 94 -4.09 -4.71 -27.27
N GLN A 95 -3.17 -3.86 -27.71
CA GLN A 95 -2.53 -3.85 -29.03
C GLN A 95 -1.08 -3.42 -28.74
N ASP A 96 -0.02 -4.17 -29.01
CA ASP A 96 0.25 -5.17 -30.04
C ASP A 96 1.16 -6.29 -29.48
N PHE A 97 0.70 -7.53 -29.53
CA PHE A 97 1.57 -8.72 -29.46
C PHE A 97 1.64 -9.38 -30.84
N THR A 98 1.95 -8.60 -31.87
CA THR A 98 2.41 -9.09 -33.17
C THR A 98 3.94 -9.25 -33.11
N GLY A 99 4.40 -10.23 -32.34
CA GLY A 99 5.81 -10.64 -32.25
C GLY A 99 5.91 -12.12 -32.55
N ILE A 100 6.32 -12.43 -33.76
CA ILE A 100 6.25 -13.72 -34.44
C ILE A 100 7.32 -14.66 -33.87
N SER A 101 6.96 -15.89 -33.48
CA SER A 101 7.84 -17.06 -33.56
C SER A 101 6.99 -18.32 -33.69
N MET A 102 6.55 -18.55 -34.94
CA MET A 102 6.22 -19.89 -35.43
C MET A 102 7.53 -20.49 -35.93
N ASP A 103 8.20 -21.28 -35.10
CA ASP A 103 9.08 -22.33 -35.60
C ASP A 103 8.95 -23.56 -34.69
N SER A 104 8.08 -24.46 -35.11
CA SER A 104 7.98 -25.84 -34.63
C SER A 104 7.21 -26.61 -35.69
N LEU A 105 7.93 -27.04 -36.72
CA LEU A 105 7.60 -28.19 -37.58
C LEU A 105 8.90 -28.83 -38.08
#